data_AF-A0A537EEV3-F1
#
_entry.id   AF-A0A537EEV3-F1
#
_cell.length_a   1.000
_cell.length_b   1.000
_cell.length_c   1.000
_cell.angle_alpha   90.00
_cell.angle_beta   90.00
_cell.angle_gamma   90.00
#
_symmetry.space_group_name_H-M   'P 1'
#
loop_
_entity.id
_entity.type
_entity.pdbx_description
1 polymer ?
#
loop_
_entity_poly.entity_id
_entity_poly.type
_entity_poly.pdbx_seq_one_letter_code
_entity_poly.pdbx_strand_id
1 'polypeptide(L)'
;MSLSGIACPKCGTNNPATARYCCVCGNLLAPVSPAQTVTPSLMPSVPVTTAPSTYYGYVASYYETARATAIDRTRTGLLLLVIGLVISWIPTVGAVGIFLEIAGAILVILGRHTFGPDHARNVLLSIIIFVIAIAVVVVAAIFTLISELLLFPPGGGPLVPASFFGGFLVALLIGIAIFGTAEVLFTYALQTSSGRILLWCGYASTISTSSLTFFVLNNVPNVSVISIIPALLYGYAYYLARERIVHGEMPAPSAPRKYNFPAKFRDVVELAANS
;
A
#
# COMPACT_ATOMS: atom_id res chain seq x y z
N MET A 1 -9.36 7.07 54.02
CA MET A 1 -8.61 5.80 54.18
C MET A 1 -7.53 5.79 53.11
N SER A 2 -6.27 6.04 53.46
CA SER A 2 -5.15 6.04 52.51
C SER A 2 -4.80 4.59 52.16
N LEU A 3 -5.14 4.15 50.96
CA LEU A 3 -4.71 2.85 50.45
C LEU A 3 -3.18 2.91 50.25
N SER A 4 -2.42 2.23 51.12
CA SER A 4 -0.99 2.02 50.93
C SER A 4 -0.76 1.35 49.57
N GLY A 5 -0.16 2.07 48.62
CA GLY A 5 0.17 1.58 47.29
C GLY A 5 1.64 1.22 47.18
N ILE A 6 1.98 0.29 46.30
CA ILE A 6 3.36 -0.06 45.94
C ILE A 6 3.70 0.55 44.57
N ALA A 7 4.76 1.36 44.52
CA ALA A 7 5.23 1.96 43.28
C ALA A 7 6.04 0.95 42.46
N CYS A 8 5.79 0.90 41.14
CA CYS A 8 6.53 0.02 40.25
C CYS A 8 7.97 0.53 40.06
N PRO A 9 9.01 -0.26 40.33
CA PRO A 9 10.40 0.19 40.18
C PRO A 9 10.81 0.42 38.72
N LYS A 10 10.04 -0.09 37.75
CA LYS A 10 10.34 0.04 36.31
C LYS A 10 9.69 1.24 35.65
N CYS A 11 8.47 1.60 36.05
CA CYS A 11 7.69 2.66 35.38
C CYS A 11 7.10 3.71 36.34
N GLY A 12 7.33 3.59 37.65
CA GLY A 12 6.87 4.54 38.66
C GLY A 12 5.37 4.54 38.96
N THR A 13 4.57 3.71 38.28
CA THR A 13 3.12 3.66 38.51
C THR A 13 2.80 3.09 39.90
N ASN A 14 1.87 3.71 40.63
CA ASN A 14 1.35 3.19 41.89
C ASN A 14 0.33 2.06 41.63
N ASN A 15 0.54 0.93 42.28
CA ASN A 15 -0.31 -0.26 42.21
C ASN A 15 -0.86 -0.55 43.63
N PRO A 16 -1.99 -1.27 43.77
CA PRO A 16 -2.46 -1.69 45.08
C PRO A 16 -1.43 -2.59 45.77
N ALA A 17 -1.30 -2.52 47.10
CA ALA A 17 -0.28 -3.28 47.85
C ALA A 17 -0.35 -4.80 47.67
N THR A 18 -1.47 -5.34 47.20
CA THR A 18 -1.65 -6.78 46.90
C THR A 18 -1.25 -7.17 45.47
N ALA A 19 -0.87 -6.21 44.62
CA ALA A 19 -0.52 -6.48 43.23
C ALA A 19 0.81 -7.25 43.12
N ARG A 20 0.79 -8.41 42.46
CA ARG A 20 2.00 -9.19 42.14
C ARG A 20 2.74 -8.66 40.90
N TYR A 21 2.01 -8.01 39.99
CA TYR A 21 2.52 -7.43 38.75
C TYR A 21 2.01 -6.00 38.56
N CYS A 22 2.78 -5.16 37.87
CA CYS A 22 2.37 -3.82 37.51
C CYS A 22 1.30 -3.82 36.42
N CYS A 23 0.20 -3.09 36.63
CA CYS A 23 -0.91 -2.97 35.68
C CYS A 23 -0.53 -2.27 34.37
N VAL A 24 0.53 -1.46 34.36
CA VAL A 24 0.96 -0.68 33.18
C VAL A 24 2.04 -1.42 32.38
N CYS A 25 3.08 -1.92 33.05
CA CYS A 25 4.26 -2.46 32.36
C CYS A 25 4.53 -3.94 32.63
N GLY A 26 3.74 -4.61 33.48
CA GLY A 26 3.86 -6.04 33.77
C GLY A 26 5.04 -6.42 34.67
N ASN A 27 5.81 -5.46 35.20
CA ASN A 27 6.95 -5.77 36.07
C ASN A 27 6.49 -6.42 37.38
N LEU A 28 7.21 -7.43 37.86
CA LEU A 28 6.97 -8.06 39.16
C LEU A 28 7.19 -7.04 40.29
N LEU A 29 6.25 -7.00 41.23
CA LEU A 29 6.26 -6.07 42.37
C LEU A 29 6.52 -6.75 43.71
N ALA A 30 6.28 -8.07 43.80
CA ALA A 30 6.54 -8.87 44.99
C ALA A 30 7.31 -10.17 44.62
N PRO A 31 8.36 -10.55 45.37
CA PRO A 31 8.99 -11.86 45.23
C PRO A 31 7.99 -12.97 45.58
N VAL A 32 7.87 -13.98 44.72
CA VAL A 32 7.11 -15.19 45.05
C VAL A 32 7.98 -16.04 45.98
N SER A 33 7.52 -16.29 47.22
CA SER A 33 8.20 -17.24 48.11
C SER A 33 8.12 -18.65 47.50
N PRO A 34 9.24 -19.40 47.35
CA PRO A 34 9.24 -20.71 46.67
C PRO A 34 8.49 -21.84 47.40
N ALA A 35 7.78 -21.56 48.50
CA ALA A 35 7.25 -22.60 49.39
C ALA A 35 5.71 -22.58 49.58
N GLN A 36 4.95 -22.06 48.62
CA GLN A 36 3.52 -22.36 48.56
C GLN A 36 3.27 -23.44 47.50
N THR A 37 3.27 -24.69 47.94
CA THR A 37 2.54 -25.76 47.26
C THR A 37 1.10 -25.30 47.15
N VAL A 38 0.69 -24.86 45.97
CA VAL A 38 -0.71 -24.55 45.68
C VAL A 38 -1.42 -25.89 45.69
N THR A 39 -1.97 -26.30 46.83
CA THR A 39 -2.95 -27.37 46.86
C THR A 39 -4.12 -26.89 46.00
N PRO A 40 -4.45 -27.56 44.89
CA PRO A 40 -5.59 -27.15 44.08
C PRO A 40 -6.82 -27.22 44.97
N SER A 41 -7.46 -26.08 45.25
CA SER A 41 -8.77 -26.13 45.90
C SER A 41 -9.72 -26.76 44.89
N LEU A 42 -10.49 -27.76 45.31
CA LEU A 42 -11.64 -28.28 44.58
C LEU A 42 -12.73 -27.20 44.55
N MET A 43 -12.49 -26.11 43.83
CA MET A 43 -13.55 -25.24 43.38
C MET A 43 -14.21 -25.98 42.21
N PRO A 44 -15.54 -26.13 42.19
CA PRO A 44 -16.22 -26.57 40.97
C PRO A 44 -15.75 -25.66 39.85
N SER A 45 -15.13 -26.25 38.83
CA SER A 45 -14.80 -25.56 37.59
C SER A 45 -16.13 -25.22 36.91
N VAL A 46 -16.76 -24.14 37.35
CA VAL A 46 -17.74 -23.46 36.52
C VAL A 46 -16.93 -23.05 35.28
N PRO A 47 -17.29 -23.53 34.08
CA PRO A 47 -16.69 -22.98 32.88
C PRO A 47 -17.02 -21.50 32.93
N VAL A 48 -16.03 -20.65 33.15
CA VAL A 48 -16.18 -19.23 32.85
C VAL A 48 -16.22 -19.16 31.33
N THR A 49 -17.37 -19.50 30.76
CA THR A 49 -17.75 -19.00 29.45
C THR A 49 -17.92 -17.51 29.68
N THR A 50 -16.83 -16.75 29.58
CA THR A 50 -16.91 -15.31 29.41
C THR A 50 -17.71 -15.12 28.12
N ALA A 51 -19.03 -14.93 28.25
CA ALA A 51 -19.83 -14.47 27.14
C ALA A 51 -19.10 -13.22 26.61
N PRO A 52 -18.66 -13.20 25.34
CA PRO A 52 -17.96 -12.05 24.82
C PRO A 52 -18.87 -10.85 25.03
N SER A 53 -18.41 -9.82 25.75
CA SER A 53 -19.26 -8.65 25.97
C SER A 53 -19.77 -8.17 24.61
N THR A 54 -21.05 -7.85 24.51
CA THR A 54 -21.68 -7.37 23.27
C THR A 54 -20.92 -6.19 22.64
N TYR A 55 -20.27 -5.35 23.46
CA TYR A 55 -19.39 -4.29 23.00
C TYR A 55 -18.12 -4.82 22.28
N TYR A 56 -17.40 -5.77 22.88
CA TYR A 56 -16.25 -6.42 22.24
C TYR A 56 -16.65 -7.19 20.96
N GLY A 57 -17.86 -7.78 20.92
CA GLY A 57 -18.41 -8.39 19.70
C GLY A 57 -18.70 -7.37 18.59
N TYR A 58 -19.23 -6.19 18.93
CA TYR A 58 -19.50 -5.11 17.98
C TYR A 58 -18.22 -4.51 17.39
N VAL A 59 -17.20 -4.23 18.21
CA VAL A 59 -15.94 -3.67 17.69
C VAL A 59 -15.19 -4.69 16.83
N ALA A 60 -15.22 -5.99 17.19
CA ALA A 60 -14.63 -7.04 16.38
C ALA A 60 -15.30 -7.12 15.00
N SER A 61 -16.63 -7.11 14.95
CA SER A 61 -17.38 -7.17 13.68
C SER A 61 -17.14 -5.93 12.80
N TYR A 62 -16.97 -4.74 13.38
CA TYR A 62 -16.60 -3.54 12.63
C TYR A 62 -15.22 -3.67 11.96
N TYR A 63 -14.21 -4.17 12.68
CA TYR A 63 -12.88 -4.33 12.11
C TYR A 63 -12.83 -5.45 11.07
N GLU A 64 -13.59 -6.52 11.27
CA GLU A 64 -13.73 -7.62 10.30
C GLU A 64 -14.39 -7.14 9.01
N THR A 65 -15.49 -6.37 9.10
CA THR A 65 -16.19 -5.82 7.93
C THR A 65 -15.36 -4.77 7.19
N ALA A 66 -14.71 -3.85 7.91
CA ALA A 66 -13.79 -2.88 7.31
C ALA A 66 -12.62 -3.56 6.59
N ARG A 67 -12.08 -4.63 7.19
CA ARG A 67 -11.02 -5.44 6.58
C ARG A 67 -11.50 -6.18 5.34
N ALA A 68 -12.65 -6.85 5.41
CA ALA A 68 -13.24 -7.53 4.26
C ALA A 68 -13.50 -6.57 3.10
N THR A 69 -14.03 -5.38 3.39
CA THR A 69 -14.28 -4.33 2.40
C THR A 69 -12.99 -3.86 1.74
N ALA A 70 -11.93 -3.63 2.51
CA ALA A 70 -10.63 -3.22 1.96
C ALA A 70 -9.99 -4.31 1.10
N ILE A 71 -10.10 -5.59 1.50
CA ILE A 71 -9.66 -6.73 0.69
C ILE A 71 -10.42 -6.76 -0.64
N ASP A 72 -11.74 -6.58 -0.60
CA ASP A 72 -12.58 -6.67 -1.80
C ASP A 72 -12.36 -5.49 -2.75
N ARG A 73 -12.10 -4.29 -2.19
CA ARG A 73 -11.64 -3.12 -2.95
C ARG A 73 -10.30 -3.39 -3.63
N THR A 74 -9.28 -3.91 -2.94
CA THR A 74 -7.99 -4.22 -3.58
C THR A 74 -8.12 -5.32 -4.62
N ARG A 75 -8.92 -6.36 -4.38
CA ARG A 75 -9.20 -7.43 -5.34
C ARG A 75 -9.85 -6.89 -6.62
N THR A 76 -10.86 -6.04 -6.46
CA THR A 76 -11.56 -5.38 -7.57
C THR A 76 -10.63 -4.42 -8.27
N GLY A 77 -9.85 -3.64 -7.52
CA GLY A 77 -8.89 -2.69 -8.05
C GLY A 77 -7.82 -3.34 -8.92
N LEU A 78 -7.25 -4.46 -8.47
CA LEU A 78 -6.30 -5.25 -9.27
C LEU A 78 -6.94 -5.79 -10.56
N LEU A 79 -8.20 -6.22 -10.50
CA LEU A 79 -8.93 -6.66 -11.70
C LEU A 79 -9.13 -5.51 -12.69
N LEU A 80 -9.50 -4.32 -12.20
CA LEU A 80 -9.63 -3.13 -13.05
C LEU A 80 -8.30 -2.70 -13.65
N LEU A 81 -7.19 -2.82 -12.91
CA LEU A 81 -5.85 -2.55 -13.44
C LEU A 81 -5.48 -3.54 -14.56
N VAL A 82 -5.72 -4.84 -14.36
CA VAL A 82 -5.46 -5.86 -15.41
C VAL A 82 -6.26 -5.55 -16.67
N ILE A 83 -7.57 -5.32 -16.54
CA ILE A 83 -8.43 -5.01 -17.69
C ILE A 83 -8.02 -3.68 -18.33
N GLY A 84 -7.71 -2.67 -17.51
CA GLY A 84 -7.25 -1.37 -17.96
C GLY A 84 -6.01 -1.48 -18.84
N LEU A 85 -4.96 -2.14 -18.35
CA LEU A 85 -3.73 -2.40 -19.10
C LEU A 85 -3.97 -3.16 -20.41
N VAL A 86 -4.82 -4.20 -20.38
CA VAL A 86 -5.13 -5.01 -21.57
C VAL A 86 -5.99 -4.26 -22.58
N ILE A 87 -6.76 -3.25 -22.18
CA ILE A 87 -7.53 -2.40 -23.11
C ILE A 87 -6.71 -1.20 -23.60
N SER A 88 -5.79 -0.69 -22.77
CA SER A 88 -5.02 0.53 -22.99
C SER A 88 -4.19 0.51 -24.29
N TRP A 89 -3.69 -0.67 -24.69
CA TRP A 89 -2.89 -0.80 -25.92
C TRP A 89 -3.71 -0.73 -27.22
N ILE A 90 -5.04 -0.91 -27.18
CA ILE A 90 -5.87 -0.92 -28.38
C ILE A 90 -6.16 0.55 -28.81
N PRO A 91 -5.75 0.97 -30.01
CA PRO A 91 -6.06 2.30 -30.53
C PRO A 91 -7.58 2.54 -30.51
N THR A 92 -8.04 3.77 -30.27
CA THR A 92 -9.45 4.21 -30.07
C THR A 92 -10.12 3.85 -28.73
N VAL A 93 -9.93 2.64 -28.20
CA VAL A 93 -10.54 2.20 -26.93
C VAL A 93 -9.64 2.41 -25.71
N GLY A 94 -8.34 2.67 -25.92
CA GLY A 94 -7.37 2.83 -24.83
C GLY A 94 -7.72 3.91 -23.79
N ALA A 95 -8.50 4.93 -24.18
CA ALA A 95 -9.00 5.93 -23.23
C ALA A 95 -9.84 5.31 -22.10
N VAL A 96 -10.64 4.28 -22.41
CA VAL A 96 -11.40 3.51 -21.40
C VAL A 96 -10.46 2.79 -20.44
N GLY A 97 -9.34 2.27 -20.95
CA GLY A 97 -8.28 1.66 -20.16
C GLY A 97 -7.74 2.60 -19.08
N ILE A 98 -7.46 3.86 -19.44
CA ILE A 98 -6.96 4.87 -18.49
C ILE A 98 -7.95 5.11 -17.34
N PHE A 99 -9.24 5.22 -17.64
CA PHE A 99 -10.26 5.39 -16.59
C PHE A 99 -10.33 4.18 -15.65
N LEU A 100 -10.20 2.96 -16.21
CA LEU A 100 -10.17 1.72 -15.43
C LEU A 100 -8.91 1.62 -14.57
N GLU A 101 -7.75 2.03 -15.09
CA GLU A 101 -6.49 2.07 -14.35
C GLU A 101 -6.56 3.05 -13.17
N ILE A 102 -7.11 4.26 -13.38
CA ILE A 102 -7.29 5.25 -12.31
C ILE A 102 -8.24 4.71 -11.24
N ALA A 103 -9.41 4.18 -11.64
CA ALA A 103 -10.36 3.60 -10.70
C ALA A 103 -9.74 2.42 -9.93
N GLY A 104 -9.02 1.54 -10.63
CA GLY A 104 -8.33 0.40 -10.06
C GLY A 104 -7.24 0.81 -9.07
N ALA A 105 -6.41 1.78 -9.43
CA ALA A 105 -5.35 2.31 -8.58
C ALA A 105 -5.93 2.92 -7.29
N ILE A 106 -6.99 3.73 -7.39
CA ILE A 106 -7.67 4.31 -6.24
C ILE A 106 -8.17 3.22 -5.28
N LEU A 107 -8.82 2.17 -5.80
CA LEU A 107 -9.33 1.08 -4.97
C LEU A 107 -8.21 0.34 -4.22
N VAL A 108 -7.08 0.08 -4.88
CA VAL A 108 -5.90 -0.55 -4.24
C VAL A 108 -5.31 0.38 -3.17
N ILE A 109 -5.22 1.70 -3.44
CA ILE A 109 -4.74 2.69 -2.47
C ILE A 109 -5.63 2.74 -1.23
N LEU A 110 -6.96 2.69 -1.40
CA LEU A 110 -7.90 2.66 -0.28
C LEU A 110 -7.76 1.39 0.57
N GLY A 111 -7.40 0.26 -0.04
CA GLY A 111 -7.17 -1.01 0.66
C GLY A 111 -5.77 -1.18 1.27
N ARG A 112 -4.84 -0.25 1.05
CA ARG A 112 -3.41 -0.43 1.41
C ARG A 112 -3.13 -0.81 2.87
N HIS A 113 -4.00 -0.42 3.81
CA HIS A 113 -3.77 -0.61 5.24
C HIS A 113 -4.01 -2.06 5.71
N THR A 114 -4.73 -2.90 4.95
CA THR A 114 -5.04 -4.28 5.37
C THR A 114 -3.94 -5.30 5.08
N PHE A 115 -3.03 -4.99 4.16
CA PHE A 115 -1.98 -5.90 3.69
C PHE A 115 -0.63 -5.70 4.40
N GLY A 116 -0.63 -5.00 5.54
CA GLY A 116 0.55 -4.79 6.37
C GLY A 116 1.32 -3.48 6.10
N PRO A 117 2.27 -3.13 6.98
CA PRO A 117 3.01 -1.87 6.92
C PRO A 117 3.92 -1.76 5.69
N ASP A 118 4.46 -2.88 5.21
CA ASP A 118 5.33 -2.87 4.02
C ASP A 118 4.55 -2.51 2.76
N HIS A 119 3.36 -3.06 2.57
CA HIS A 119 2.51 -2.69 1.43
C HIS A 119 2.08 -1.22 1.52
N ALA A 120 1.63 -0.76 2.69
CA ALA A 120 1.25 0.64 2.86
C ALA A 120 2.41 1.61 2.60
N ARG A 121 3.63 1.28 3.03
CA ARG A 121 4.84 2.08 2.77
C ARG A 121 5.18 2.08 1.28
N ASN A 122 5.14 0.92 0.62
CA ASN A 122 5.46 0.83 -0.81
C ASN A 122 4.44 1.61 -1.66
N VAL A 123 3.14 1.54 -1.34
CA VAL A 123 2.10 2.34 -2.00
C VAL A 123 2.32 3.83 -1.77
N LEU A 124 2.70 4.25 -0.55
CA LEU A 124 3.00 5.66 -0.28
C LEU A 124 4.23 6.15 -1.07
N LEU A 125 5.30 5.37 -1.12
CA LEU A 125 6.49 5.68 -1.91
C LEU A 125 6.18 5.73 -3.41
N SER A 126 5.36 4.79 -3.90
CA SER A 126 4.87 4.78 -5.28
C SER A 126 4.14 6.08 -5.63
N ILE A 127 3.21 6.54 -4.78
CA ILE A 127 2.49 7.81 -5.00
C ILE A 127 3.46 9.00 -5.06
N ILE A 128 4.45 9.07 -4.17
CA ILE A 128 5.43 10.17 -4.15
C ILE A 128 6.27 10.16 -5.45
N ILE A 129 6.78 9.01 -5.84
CA ILE A 129 7.59 8.84 -7.05
C ILE A 129 6.76 9.14 -8.31
N PHE A 130 5.48 8.73 -8.35
CA PHE A 130 4.56 9.03 -9.45
C PHE A 130 4.36 10.54 -9.64
N VAL A 131 4.15 11.30 -8.56
CA VAL A 131 4.02 12.76 -8.61
C VAL A 131 5.32 13.41 -9.10
N ILE A 132 6.48 12.93 -8.67
CA ILE A 132 7.78 13.41 -9.14
C ILE A 132 7.94 13.13 -10.64
N ALA A 133 7.59 11.94 -11.12
CA ALA A 133 7.64 11.60 -12.54
C ALA A 133 6.81 12.56 -13.38
N ILE A 134 5.56 12.85 -12.96
CA ILE A 134 4.70 13.83 -13.64
C ILE A 134 5.35 15.20 -13.65
N ALA A 135 5.87 15.68 -12.52
CA ALA A 135 6.51 16.99 -12.44
C ALA A 135 7.70 17.11 -13.40
N VAL A 136 8.55 16.07 -13.50
CA VAL A 136 9.69 16.03 -14.43
C VAL A 136 9.21 16.13 -15.88
N VAL A 137 8.20 15.35 -16.27
CA VAL A 137 7.66 15.35 -17.64
C VAL A 137 7.00 16.69 -17.98
N VAL A 138 6.22 17.27 -17.05
CA VAL A 138 5.55 18.56 -17.25
C VAL A 138 6.58 19.69 -17.39
N VAL A 139 7.60 19.74 -16.53
CA VAL A 139 8.66 20.76 -16.62
C VAL A 139 9.42 20.63 -17.94
N ALA A 140 9.76 19.41 -18.36
CA ALA A 140 10.41 19.18 -19.65
C ALA A 140 9.54 19.63 -20.83
N ALA A 141 8.25 19.32 -20.81
CA ALA A 141 7.30 19.73 -21.85
C ALA A 141 7.13 21.26 -21.91
N ILE A 142 7.04 21.94 -20.76
CA ILE A 142 6.95 23.41 -20.71
C ILE A 142 8.25 24.04 -21.24
N PHE A 143 9.41 23.55 -20.82
CA PHE A 143 10.70 24.06 -21.28
C PHE A 143 10.84 23.93 -22.79
N THR A 144 10.41 22.80 -23.38
CA THR A 144 10.50 22.58 -24.83
C THR A 144 9.52 23.47 -25.59
N LEU A 145 8.28 23.61 -25.11
CA LEU A 145 7.29 24.52 -25.70
C LEU A 145 7.74 25.98 -25.66
N ILE A 146 8.29 26.44 -24.54
CA ILE A 146 8.81 27.82 -24.42
C ILE A 146 10.01 28.02 -25.34
N SER A 147 10.93 27.06 -25.36
CA SER A 147 12.13 27.15 -26.21
C SER A 147 11.76 27.19 -27.69
N GLU A 148 10.78 26.40 -28.11
CA GLU A 148 10.25 26.43 -29.48
C GLU A 148 9.66 27.81 -29.81
N LEU A 149 8.82 28.35 -28.93
CA LEU A 149 8.19 29.66 -29.11
C LEU A 149 9.21 30.82 -29.16
N LEU A 150 10.27 30.77 -28.36
CA LEU A 150 11.27 31.85 -28.26
C LEU A 150 12.33 31.79 -29.36
N LEU A 151 12.71 30.60 -29.82
CA LEU A 151 13.82 30.40 -30.76
C LEU A 151 13.35 30.19 -32.20
N PHE A 152 12.10 29.80 -32.42
CA PHE A 152 11.52 29.58 -33.74
C PHE A 152 10.22 30.39 -33.90
N PRO A 153 10.33 31.67 -34.34
CA PRO A 153 9.17 32.52 -34.55
C PRO A 153 8.20 31.92 -35.58
N PRO A 154 6.88 32.16 -35.44
CA PRO A 154 5.90 31.74 -36.43
C PRO A 154 6.24 32.34 -37.80
N GLY A 155 6.58 31.47 -38.77
CA GLY A 155 7.04 31.85 -40.11
C GLY A 155 8.50 31.48 -40.43
N GLY A 156 9.29 31.05 -39.45
CA GLY A 156 10.59 30.40 -39.68
C GLY A 156 10.43 29.05 -40.35
N GLY A 157 11.32 28.71 -41.30
CA GLY A 157 11.29 27.46 -42.05
C GLY A 157 11.30 26.19 -41.17
N PRO A 158 11.01 25.00 -41.74
CA PRO A 158 10.48 23.83 -41.03
C PRO A 158 11.47 23.05 -40.16
N LEU A 159 12.62 23.62 -39.79
CA LEU A 159 13.73 22.86 -39.21
C LEU A 159 14.01 23.28 -37.77
N VAL A 160 13.23 22.73 -36.83
CA VAL A 160 13.67 22.65 -35.43
C VAL A 160 14.90 21.75 -35.38
N PRO A 161 16.04 22.18 -34.81
CA PRO A 161 17.24 21.36 -34.71
C PRO A 161 16.94 20.04 -34.00
N ALA A 162 17.43 18.93 -34.54
CA ALA A 162 17.23 17.59 -33.98
C ALA A 162 17.66 17.46 -32.50
N SER A 163 18.59 18.31 -32.04
CA SER A 163 19.02 18.39 -30.65
C SER A 163 17.91 18.83 -29.67
N PHE A 164 16.97 19.67 -30.11
CA PHE A 164 15.83 20.11 -29.28
C PHE A 164 14.85 18.97 -29.03
N PHE A 165 14.49 18.25 -30.10
CA PHE A 165 13.69 17.03 -30.01
C PHE A 165 14.38 15.96 -29.16
N GLY A 166 15.70 15.81 -29.28
CA GLY A 166 16.48 14.87 -28.47
C GLY A 166 16.38 15.14 -26.96
N GLY A 167 16.48 16.40 -26.54
CA GLY A 167 16.41 16.78 -25.11
C GLY A 167 15.08 16.45 -24.45
N PHE A 168 13.96 16.76 -25.12
CA PHE A 168 12.62 16.39 -24.64
C PHE A 168 12.47 14.88 -24.47
N LEU A 169 12.92 14.13 -25.48
CA LEU A 169 12.76 12.68 -25.52
C LEU A 169 13.63 11.97 -24.47
N VAL A 170 14.82 12.50 -24.18
CA VAL A 170 15.63 12.04 -23.03
C VAL A 170 14.89 12.30 -21.71
N ALA A 171 14.32 13.49 -21.52
CA ALA A 171 13.54 13.79 -20.31
C ALA A 171 12.29 12.90 -20.18
N LEU A 172 11.66 12.56 -21.30
CA LEU A 172 10.54 11.62 -21.37
C LEU A 172 10.98 10.20 -20.96
N LEU A 173 12.13 9.71 -21.43
CA LEU A 173 12.69 8.43 -21.00
C LEU A 173 13.03 8.41 -19.50
N ILE A 174 13.59 9.50 -18.96
CA ILE A 174 13.83 9.65 -17.52
C ILE A 174 12.50 9.61 -16.75
N GLY A 175 11.48 10.35 -17.22
CA GLY A 175 10.15 10.34 -16.64
C GLY A 175 9.53 8.93 -16.62
N ILE A 176 9.64 8.18 -17.72
CA ILE A 176 9.18 6.79 -17.82
C ILE A 176 9.93 5.88 -16.84
N ALA A 177 11.24 6.05 -16.65
CA ALA A 177 12.01 5.27 -15.68
C ALA A 177 11.57 5.52 -14.22
N ILE A 178 11.34 6.78 -13.87
CA ILE A 178 10.83 7.17 -12.55
C ILE A 178 9.40 6.61 -12.37
N PHE A 179 8.53 6.79 -13.37
CA PHE A 179 7.16 6.27 -13.37
C PHE A 179 7.12 4.74 -13.21
N GLY A 180 7.90 4.00 -14.00
CA GLY A 180 7.93 2.54 -13.93
C GLY A 180 8.41 2.01 -12.59
N THR A 181 9.29 2.75 -11.89
CA THR A 181 9.68 2.43 -10.51
C THR A 181 8.49 2.56 -9.54
N ALA A 182 7.65 3.59 -9.70
CA ALA A 182 6.42 3.73 -8.93
C ALA A 182 5.46 2.55 -9.18
N GLU A 183 5.32 2.13 -10.43
CA GLU A 183 4.46 1.02 -10.85
C GLU A 183 4.92 -0.33 -10.25
N VAL A 184 6.23 -0.57 -10.20
CA VAL A 184 6.80 -1.75 -9.52
C VAL A 184 6.47 -1.73 -8.03
N LEU A 185 6.74 -0.62 -7.33
CA LEU A 185 6.49 -0.52 -5.89
C LEU A 185 5.02 -0.69 -5.53
N PHE A 186 4.11 -0.27 -6.41
CA PHE A 186 2.67 -0.26 -6.19
C PHE A 186 2.11 -1.63 -5.73
N THR A 187 2.55 -2.72 -6.36
CA THR A 187 2.09 -4.09 -6.03
C THR A 187 3.18 -4.98 -5.43
N TYR A 188 4.42 -4.48 -5.29
CA TYR A 188 5.59 -5.27 -4.89
C TYR A 188 5.38 -6.13 -3.63
N ALA A 189 4.76 -5.55 -2.59
CA ALA A 189 4.54 -6.23 -1.32
C ALA A 189 3.42 -7.29 -1.39
N LEU A 190 2.50 -7.18 -2.36
CA LEU A 190 1.43 -8.17 -2.57
C LEU A 190 1.95 -9.41 -3.31
N GLN A 191 3.14 -9.36 -3.88
CA GLN A 191 3.67 -10.39 -4.75
C GLN A 191 4.66 -11.33 -4.06
N THR A 192 4.68 -12.57 -4.54
CA THR A 192 5.73 -13.56 -4.25
C THR A 192 7.00 -13.24 -5.05
N SER A 193 8.08 -14.00 -4.81
CA SER A 193 9.33 -13.87 -5.55
C SER A 193 9.13 -13.92 -7.07
N SER A 194 8.29 -14.84 -7.58
CA SER A 194 7.99 -14.94 -9.02
C SER A 194 7.25 -13.72 -9.56
N GLY A 195 6.27 -13.20 -8.81
CA GLY A 195 5.56 -11.97 -9.19
C GLY A 195 6.51 -10.76 -9.24
N ARG A 196 7.43 -10.65 -8.27
CA ARG A 196 8.41 -9.55 -8.23
C ARG A 196 9.35 -9.58 -9.42
N ILE A 197 9.74 -10.79 -9.88
CA ILE A 197 10.53 -10.94 -11.11
C ILE A 197 9.73 -10.42 -12.31
N LEU A 198 8.44 -10.77 -12.42
CA LEU A 198 7.58 -10.28 -13.50
C LEU A 198 7.44 -8.76 -13.51
N LEU A 199 7.33 -8.11 -12.34
CA LEU A 199 7.32 -6.64 -12.28
C LEU A 199 8.60 -6.02 -12.82
N TRP A 200 9.76 -6.56 -12.44
CA TRP A 200 11.05 -6.05 -12.94
C TRP A 200 11.25 -6.35 -14.43
N CYS A 201 10.76 -7.49 -14.92
CA CYS A 201 10.73 -7.79 -16.34
C CYS A 201 9.81 -6.82 -17.10
N GLY A 202 8.62 -6.51 -16.55
CA GLY A 202 7.70 -5.51 -17.09
C GLY A 202 8.38 -4.15 -17.18
N TYR A 203 9.02 -3.70 -16.10
CA TYR A 203 9.77 -2.46 -16.06
C TYR A 203 10.89 -2.40 -17.10
N ALA A 204 11.73 -3.44 -17.16
CA ALA A 204 12.82 -3.53 -18.14
C ALA A 204 12.29 -3.55 -19.58
N SER A 205 11.15 -4.20 -19.81
CA SER A 205 10.46 -4.18 -21.10
C SER A 205 9.96 -2.78 -21.44
N THR A 206 9.35 -2.04 -20.50
CA THR A 206 8.91 -0.65 -20.73
C THR A 206 10.07 0.25 -21.16
N ILE A 207 11.21 0.15 -20.49
CA ILE A 207 12.40 0.92 -20.86
C ILE A 207 12.94 0.51 -22.23
N SER A 208 13.00 -0.80 -22.50
CA SER A 208 13.51 -1.33 -23.76
C SER A 208 12.63 -0.91 -24.95
N THR A 209 11.31 -1.04 -24.80
CA THR A 209 10.33 -0.67 -25.83
C THR A 209 10.30 0.84 -26.07
N SER A 210 10.37 1.65 -25.02
CA SER A 210 10.45 3.11 -25.13
C SER A 210 11.74 3.56 -25.82
N SER A 211 12.87 2.96 -25.46
CA SER A 211 14.18 3.25 -26.06
C SER A 211 14.23 2.82 -27.53
N LEU A 212 13.71 1.64 -27.86
CA LEU A 212 13.63 1.16 -29.24
C LEU A 212 12.75 2.07 -30.10
N THR A 213 11.61 2.50 -29.55
CA THR A 213 10.70 3.44 -30.23
C THR A 213 11.42 4.74 -30.55
N PHE A 214 12.17 5.27 -29.59
CA PHE A 214 12.94 6.50 -29.74
C PHE A 214 14.07 6.40 -30.78
N PHE A 215 14.92 5.38 -30.67
CA PHE A 215 16.15 5.27 -31.47
C PHE A 215 15.98 4.63 -32.84
N VAL A 216 15.01 3.72 -33.01
CA VAL A 216 14.94 2.85 -34.20
C VAL A 216 13.73 3.14 -35.07
N LEU A 217 12.61 3.56 -34.47
CA LEU A 217 11.29 3.41 -35.11
C LEU A 217 10.60 4.72 -35.51
N ASN A 218 11.25 5.88 -35.35
CA ASN A 218 10.72 7.18 -35.83
C ASN A 218 10.40 7.22 -37.35
N ASN A 219 10.82 6.20 -38.12
CA ASN A 219 10.58 6.09 -39.57
C ASN A 219 9.65 4.93 -39.96
N VAL A 220 9.06 4.18 -39.01
CA VAL A 220 8.23 3.00 -39.31
C VAL A 220 6.80 3.22 -38.80
N PRO A 221 5.80 3.37 -39.70
CA PRO A 221 4.40 3.42 -39.26
C PRO A 221 3.98 2.07 -38.64
N ASN A 222 3.17 2.11 -37.58
CA ASN A 222 2.57 0.96 -36.86
C ASN A 222 3.44 0.20 -35.83
N VAL A 223 4.18 0.92 -35.00
CA VAL A 223 5.00 0.33 -33.90
C VAL A 223 4.27 0.10 -32.57
N SER A 224 2.94 0.27 -32.55
CA SER A 224 2.11 0.07 -31.35
C SER A 224 2.03 -1.39 -30.88
N VAL A 225 2.49 -2.37 -31.67
CA VAL A 225 2.44 -3.79 -31.26
C VAL A 225 3.49 -4.11 -30.19
N ILE A 226 4.60 -3.39 -30.15
CA ILE A 226 5.73 -3.68 -29.25
C ILE A 226 5.39 -3.32 -27.79
N SER A 227 4.51 -2.34 -27.55
CA SER A 227 4.05 -1.94 -26.21
C SER A 227 3.10 -2.94 -25.55
N ILE A 228 2.70 -4.02 -26.23
CA ILE A 228 1.90 -5.08 -25.62
C ILE A 228 2.71 -5.88 -24.60
N ILE A 229 4.03 -6.00 -24.78
CA ILE A 229 4.87 -6.87 -23.95
C ILE A 229 4.91 -6.39 -22.49
N PRO A 230 5.21 -5.11 -22.17
CA PRO A 230 5.14 -4.64 -20.80
C PRO A 230 3.73 -4.78 -20.21
N ALA A 231 2.69 -4.46 -21.00
CA ALA A 231 1.31 -4.53 -20.54
C ALA A 231 0.90 -5.95 -20.11
N LEU A 232 1.30 -6.97 -20.87
CA LEU A 232 1.07 -8.36 -20.51
C LEU A 232 1.85 -8.80 -19.27
N LEU A 233 3.10 -8.33 -19.11
CA LEU A 233 3.92 -8.64 -17.93
C LEU A 233 3.33 -8.04 -16.65
N TYR A 234 2.99 -6.75 -16.68
CA TYR A 234 2.32 -6.08 -15.55
C TYR A 234 0.93 -6.66 -15.29
N GLY A 235 0.12 -6.86 -16.33
CA GLY A 235 -1.19 -7.47 -16.23
C GLY A 235 -1.13 -8.87 -15.60
N TYR A 236 -0.19 -9.71 -16.01
CA TYR A 236 -0.01 -11.03 -15.42
C TYR A 236 0.47 -10.94 -13.96
N ALA A 237 1.38 -10.02 -13.64
CA ALA A 237 1.84 -9.79 -12.27
C ALA A 237 0.70 -9.31 -11.34
N TYR A 238 -0.20 -8.47 -11.84
CA TYR A 238 -1.38 -8.01 -11.11
C TYR A 238 -2.45 -9.10 -10.97
N TYR A 239 -2.62 -9.93 -11.99
CA TYR A 239 -3.47 -11.12 -11.93
C TYR A 239 -3.01 -12.09 -10.84
N LEU A 240 -1.72 -12.41 -10.79
CA LEU A 240 -1.16 -13.28 -9.75
C LEU A 240 -1.33 -12.66 -8.35
N ALA A 241 -1.10 -11.35 -8.20
CA ALA A 241 -1.35 -10.68 -6.92
C ALA A 241 -2.82 -10.81 -6.49
N ARG A 242 -3.77 -10.67 -7.42
CA ARG A 242 -5.20 -10.85 -7.16
C ARG A 242 -5.52 -12.30 -6.77
N GLU A 243 -4.99 -13.27 -7.48
CA GLU A 243 -5.24 -14.69 -7.24
C GLU A 243 -4.83 -15.10 -5.82
N ARG A 244 -3.70 -14.58 -5.33
CA ARG A 244 -3.26 -14.80 -3.94
C ARG A 244 -4.23 -14.24 -2.91
N ILE A 245 -4.81 -13.07 -3.19
CA ILE A 245 -5.83 -12.47 -2.33
C ILE A 245 -7.08 -13.36 -2.32
N VAL A 246 -7.47 -13.92 -3.45
CA VAL A 246 -8.60 -14.85 -3.55
C VAL A 246 -8.35 -16.13 -2.76
N HIS A 247 -7.14 -16.67 -2.82
CA HIS A 247 -6.75 -17.89 -2.09
C HIS A 247 -6.42 -17.64 -0.60
N GLY A 248 -6.44 -16.38 -0.14
CA GLY A 248 -6.19 -16.05 1.27
C GLY A 248 -4.72 -16.13 1.68
N GLU A 249 -3.77 -16.19 0.74
CA GLU A 249 -2.31 -16.25 1.00
C GLU A 249 -1.71 -14.91 1.47
N MET A 250 -2.52 -14.06 2.10
CA MET A 250 -2.13 -12.72 2.49
C MET A 250 -1.14 -12.77 3.65
N PRO A 251 -0.12 -11.90 3.68
CA PRO A 251 0.72 -11.75 4.86
C PRO A 251 -0.17 -11.50 6.07
N ALA A 252 0.16 -12.16 7.20
CA ALA A 252 -0.66 -12.16 8.40
C ALA A 252 -1.06 -10.71 8.76
N PRO A 253 -2.33 -10.47 9.14
CA PRO A 253 -2.77 -9.13 9.52
C PRO A 253 -1.79 -8.61 10.56
N SER A 254 -1.29 -7.39 10.34
CA SER A 254 -0.60 -6.67 11.40
C SER A 254 -1.51 -6.74 12.62
N ALA A 255 -1.00 -7.33 13.72
CA ALA A 255 -1.75 -7.48 14.96
C ALA A 255 -2.56 -6.22 15.21
N PRO A 256 -3.84 -6.32 15.63
CA PRO A 256 -4.71 -5.15 15.79
C PRO A 256 -3.89 -4.11 16.54
N ARG A 257 -3.58 -3.01 15.84
CA ARG A 257 -2.84 -1.89 16.43
C ARG A 257 -3.60 -1.63 17.73
N LYS A 258 -2.94 -1.75 18.90
CA LYS A 258 -3.60 -1.47 20.19
C LYS A 258 -4.30 -0.15 19.98
N TYR A 259 -5.62 -0.18 19.84
CA TYR A 259 -6.36 1.02 19.51
C TYR A 259 -6.24 1.85 20.77
N ASN A 260 -5.33 2.83 20.76
CA ASN A 260 -5.48 3.98 21.62
C ASN A 260 -6.75 4.63 21.08
N PHE A 261 -7.87 4.24 21.68
CA PHE A 261 -9.14 4.90 21.46
C PHE A 261 -8.87 6.41 21.55
N PRO A 262 -9.42 7.22 20.62
CA PRO A 262 -9.43 8.67 20.82
C PRO A 262 -9.91 8.92 22.24
N ALA A 263 -9.33 9.87 22.99
CA ALA A 263 -9.65 10.05 24.41
C ALA A 263 -11.17 10.03 24.70
N LYS A 264 -11.95 10.60 23.77
CA LYS A 264 -13.42 10.61 23.75
C LYS A 264 -14.11 9.24 23.84
N PHE A 265 -13.49 8.17 23.35
CA PHE A 265 -14.00 6.79 23.43
C PHE A 265 -13.41 6.00 24.59
N ARG A 266 -12.32 6.47 25.21
CA ARG A 266 -11.76 5.85 26.41
C ARG A 266 -12.73 5.98 27.58
N ASP A 267 -13.36 7.14 27.69
CA ASP A 267 -14.35 7.44 28.74
C ASP A 267 -15.58 6.52 28.65
N VAL A 268 -16.04 6.21 27.42
CA VAL A 268 -17.20 5.32 27.19
C VAL A 268 -16.88 3.87 27.57
N VAL A 269 -15.65 3.43 27.30
CA VAL A 269 -15.18 2.08 27.67
C VAL A 269 -14.95 1.97 29.18
N GLU A 270 -14.41 3.00 29.83
CA GLU A 270 -14.24 3.04 31.29
C GLU A 270 -15.59 3.11 32.02
N LEU A 271 -16.60 3.80 31.46
CA LEU A 271 -17.97 3.83 31.98
C LEU A 271 -18.66 2.48 31.89
N ALA A 272 -18.53 1.77 30.76
CA ALA A 272 -19.12 0.45 30.55
C ALA A 272 -18.43 -0.67 31.34
N ALA A 273 -17.17 -0.48 31.76
CA ALA A 273 -16.44 -1.44 32.59
C ALA A 273 -16.74 -1.30 34.10
N ASN A 274 -17.30 -0.16 34.51
CA ASN A 274 -17.62 0.16 35.91
C ASN A 274 -19.12 0.11 36.21
N SER A 275 -19.95 -0.33 35.24
CA SER A 275 -21.39 -0.62 35.39
C SER A 275 -21.63 -2.12 35.43
#